data_AF-A0A368F361-F1
#
_entry.id   AF-A0A368F361-F1
#
_cell.length_a   1.000
_cell.length_b   1.000
_cell.length_c   1.000
_cell.angle_alpha   90.00
_cell.angle_beta   90.00
_cell.angle_gamma   90.00
#
_symmetry.space_group_name_H-M   'P 1'
#
loop_
_entity.id
_entity.type
_entity.pdbx_description
1 polymer ?
#
loop_
_entity_poly.entity_id
_entity_poly.type
_entity_poly.pdbx_seq_one_letter_code
_entity_poly.pdbx_strand_id
1 'polypeptide(L)'
;MDLLYDIEELNDTLHQVVAHITPLRCHEICWQSSLMATAGLENFEEDAARECHRVDGTNSTTFLRHMKEYTVKRQDDGYELVVETELQEKHEEGFVTLSATNLVQNEDKARSKTFSTKASNGTFRLPLLEDSIYAAQYQYTKIKPFHYTTKEHFLVETGTVNSSHSSNPLIEAHFELDNHTVGEGETLHVPTVILARGGPYSDRE
;
A
#
# COMPACT_ATOMS: atom_id res chain seq x y z
N MET A 1 -15.41 -15.58 -2.47
CA MET A 1 -16.45 -14.85 -1.72
C MET A 1 -16.03 -13.42 -1.72
N ASP A 2 -16.90 -12.51 -2.13
CA ASP A 2 -16.60 -11.07 -2.08
C ASP A 2 -16.70 -10.62 -0.61
N LEU A 3 -15.67 -9.97 -0.10
CA LEU A 3 -15.58 -9.47 1.28
C LEU A 3 -15.38 -7.95 1.24
N LEU A 4 -16.04 -7.24 2.14
CA LEU A 4 -15.79 -5.83 2.40
C LEU A 4 -14.81 -5.75 3.58
N TYR A 5 -13.73 -5.01 3.39
CA TYR A 5 -12.75 -4.71 4.42
C TYR A 5 -12.90 -3.24 4.78
N ASP A 6 -13.27 -2.98 6.03
CA ASP A 6 -13.16 -1.66 6.64
C ASP A 6 -11.93 -1.67 7.56
N ILE A 7 -10.98 -0.76 7.34
CA ILE A 7 -9.68 -0.79 8.00
C ILE A 7 -9.55 0.43 8.89
N GLU A 8 -9.40 0.20 10.19
CA GLU A 8 -9.18 1.24 11.18
C GLU A 8 -7.75 1.15 11.73
N GLU A 9 -7.12 2.31 11.90
CA GLU A 9 -5.82 2.42 12.59
C GLU A 9 -6.05 2.32 14.11
N LEU A 10 -5.39 1.35 14.75
CA LEU A 10 -5.41 1.17 16.19
C LEU A 10 -4.25 1.91 16.88
N ASN A 11 -3.12 2.00 16.20
CA ASN A 11 -1.93 2.66 16.71
C ASN A 11 -1.05 3.15 15.55
N ASP A 12 -1.05 4.46 15.35
CA ASP A 12 -0.31 5.12 14.27
C ASP A 12 1.19 4.90 14.42
N THR A 13 1.73 5.00 15.64
CA THR A 13 3.17 4.79 15.91
C THR A 13 3.66 3.37 15.65
N LEU A 14 2.80 2.36 15.79
CA LEU A 14 3.15 0.97 15.52
C LEU A 14 2.62 0.48 14.18
N HIS A 15 1.93 1.34 13.43
CA HIS A 15 1.22 1.01 12.20
C HIS A 15 0.33 -0.23 12.37
N GLN A 16 -0.33 -0.33 13.53
CA GLN A 16 -1.23 -1.42 13.85
C GLN A 16 -2.63 -1.09 13.35
N VAL A 17 -3.24 -2.02 12.62
CA VAL A 17 -4.57 -1.85 12.04
C VAL A 17 -5.49 -3.00 12.41
N VAL A 18 -6.79 -2.73 12.42
CA VAL A 18 -7.86 -3.73 12.47
C VAL A 18 -8.68 -3.66 11.19
N ALA A 19 -8.88 -4.81 10.55
CA ALA A 19 -9.84 -4.94 9.47
C ALA A 19 -11.13 -5.57 10.00
N HIS A 20 -12.24 -4.86 9.84
CA HIS A 20 -13.59 -5.38 9.97
C HIS A 20 -13.99 -6.03 8.64
N ILE A 21 -14.08 -7.35 8.65
CA ILE A 21 -14.32 -8.18 7.47
C ILE A 21 -15.80 -8.56 7.47
N THR A 22 -16.57 -7.98 6.55
CA THR A 22 -17.99 -8.30 6.38
C THR A 22 -18.24 -9.02 5.05
N PRO A 23 -19.06 -10.09 5.02
CA PRO A 23 -19.42 -10.74 3.77
C PRO A 23 -20.17 -9.76 2.85
N LEU A 24 -19.80 -9.58 1.58
CA LEU A 24 -20.57 -8.68 0.69
C LEU A 24 -21.91 -9.27 0.24
N ARG A 25 -22.02 -10.61 0.29
CA ARG A 25 -23.21 -11.38 -0.10
C ARG A 25 -23.40 -12.50 0.93
N CYS A 26 -24.64 -12.84 1.22
CA CYS A 26 -25.04 -13.84 2.23
C CYS A 26 -24.78 -13.42 3.69
N HIS A 27 -25.22 -12.22 4.07
CA HIS A 27 -25.34 -11.83 5.49
C HIS A 27 -26.38 -12.65 6.26
N GLU A 28 -27.18 -13.45 5.54
CA GLU A 28 -28.25 -14.26 6.10
C GLU A 28 -28.25 -15.61 5.40
N ILE A 29 -28.15 -16.68 6.18
CA ILE A 29 -28.29 -18.06 5.72
C ILE A 29 -29.66 -18.52 6.19
N CYS A 30 -30.53 -18.86 5.25
CA CYS A 30 -31.87 -19.35 5.54
C CYS A 30 -32.03 -20.81 5.10
N TRP A 31 -32.73 -21.59 5.92
CA TRP A 31 -33.19 -22.93 5.54
C TRP A 31 -34.65 -23.12 5.94
N GLN A 32 -35.29 -24.04 5.24
CA GLN A 32 -36.62 -24.52 5.56
C GLN A 32 -36.53 -26.04 5.55
N SER A 33 -36.95 -26.64 6.65
CA SER A 33 -36.92 -28.09 6.81
C SER A 33 -38.28 -28.66 6.42
N SER A 34 -38.29 -29.66 5.54
CA SER A 34 -39.51 -30.35 5.13
C SER A 34 -39.47 -31.79 5.63
N LEU A 35 -40.54 -32.22 6.31
CA LEU A 35 -40.76 -33.61 6.67
C LEU A 35 -41.64 -34.25 5.61
N MET A 36 -41.14 -35.30 4.96
CA MET A 36 -41.91 -36.10 4.02
C MET A 36 -42.05 -37.53 4.52
N ALA A 37 -43.27 -38.06 4.49
CA ALA A 37 -43.56 -39.45 4.81
C ALA A 37 -44.57 -40.04 3.81
N THR A 38 -44.32 -41.26 3.36
CA THR A 38 -45.23 -41.98 2.46
C THR A 38 -45.85 -43.15 3.22
N ALA A 39 -47.17 -43.22 3.25
CA ALA A 39 -47.92 -44.31 3.86
C ALA A 39 -48.94 -44.86 2.87
N GLY A 40 -48.68 -46.05 2.33
CA GLY A 40 -49.54 -46.66 1.31
C GLY A 40 -49.48 -45.91 -0.02
N LEU A 41 -50.61 -45.37 -0.47
CA LEU A 41 -50.71 -44.54 -1.68
C LEU A 41 -50.70 -43.03 -1.38
N GLU A 42 -50.65 -42.65 -0.10
CA GLU A 42 -50.68 -41.24 0.31
C GLU A 42 -49.29 -40.73 0.67
N ASN A 43 -49.03 -39.48 0.30
CA ASN A 43 -47.82 -38.74 0.67
C ASN A 43 -48.21 -37.61 1.62
N PHE A 44 -47.50 -37.54 2.74
CA PHE A 44 -47.60 -36.48 3.73
C PHE A 44 -46.35 -35.61 3.61
N GLU A 45 -46.56 -34.31 3.52
CA GLU A 45 -45.51 -33.31 3.49
C GLU A 45 -45.88 -32.21 4.49
N GLU A 46 -44.97 -31.93 5.42
CA GLU A 46 -45.09 -30.83 6.36
C GLU A 46 -43.82 -30.00 6.33
N ASP A 47 -43.98 -28.73 5.98
CA ASP A 47 -42.90 -27.77 6.01
C ASP A 47 -42.81 -27.09 7.37
N ALA A 48 -41.63 -27.12 7.98
CA ALA A 48 -41.32 -26.32 9.15
C ALA A 48 -41.23 -24.82 8.77
N ALA A 49 -41.26 -23.97 9.79
CA ALA A 49 -41.01 -22.54 9.61
C ALA A 49 -39.61 -22.29 9.03
N ARG A 50 -39.50 -21.29 8.17
CA ARG A 50 -38.21 -20.81 7.64
C ARG A 50 -37.38 -20.23 8.78
N GLU A 51 -36.18 -20.75 8.94
CA GLU A 51 -35.19 -20.28 9.92
C GLU A 51 -34.08 -19.54 9.17
N CYS A 52 -33.68 -18.37 9.68
CA CYS A 52 -32.62 -17.55 9.09
C CYS A 52 -31.63 -17.13 10.17
N HIS A 53 -30.33 -17.28 9.88
CA HIS A 53 -29.24 -16.89 10.76
C HIS A 53 -28.38 -15.85 10.08
N ARG A 54 -28.06 -14.77 10.82
CA ARG A 54 -27.15 -13.75 10.32
C ARG A 54 -25.70 -14.17 10.48
N VAL A 55 -24.91 -13.91 9.45
CA VAL A 55 -23.45 -14.09 9.50
C VAL A 55 -22.85 -12.73 9.83
N ASP A 56 -22.38 -12.60 11.06
CA ASP A 56 -21.71 -11.40 11.52
C ASP A 56 -20.33 -11.24 10.87
N GLY A 57 -19.85 -10.00 10.82
CA GLY A 57 -18.48 -9.71 10.42
C GLY A 57 -17.47 -10.25 11.44
N THR A 58 -16.24 -10.44 10.99
CA THR A 58 -15.12 -10.82 11.85
C THR A 58 -14.04 -9.76 11.82
N ASN A 59 -13.27 -9.65 12.90
CA ASN A 59 -12.18 -8.67 13.00
C ASN A 59 -10.84 -9.38 12.86
N SER A 60 -9.92 -8.76 12.13
CA SER A 60 -8.54 -9.24 12.02
C SER A 60 -7.57 -8.10 12.23
N THR A 61 -6.66 -8.26 13.20
CA THR A 61 -5.64 -7.25 13.53
C THR A 61 -4.29 -7.65 12.95
N THR A 62 -3.53 -6.69 12.44
CA THR A 62 -2.16 -6.93 11.97
C THR A 62 -1.34 -5.64 11.99
N PHE A 63 -0.02 -5.76 11.82
CA PHE A 63 0.89 -4.62 11.65
C PHE A 63 1.17 -4.39 10.17
N LEU A 64 1.21 -3.13 9.75
CA LEU A 64 1.60 -2.74 8.40
C LEU A 64 3.09 -2.39 8.36
N ARG A 65 3.69 -2.61 7.19
CA ARG A 65 5.09 -2.27 6.93
C ARG A 65 5.15 -0.88 6.32
N HIS A 66 5.88 0.01 6.98
CA HIS A 66 6.13 1.37 6.50
C HIS A 66 7.57 1.55 6.06
N MET A 67 7.78 2.42 5.06
CA MET A 67 9.10 2.86 4.66
C MET A 67 9.67 3.78 5.75
N LYS A 68 10.88 3.51 6.23
CA LYS A 68 11.59 4.38 7.18
C LYS A 68 12.43 5.40 6.47
N GLU A 69 13.28 4.90 5.57
CA GLU A 69 14.23 5.71 4.84
C GLU A 69 14.58 5.07 3.51
N TYR A 70 15.06 5.90 2.61
CA TYR A 70 15.69 5.48 1.38
C TYR A 70 17.04 6.20 1.24
N THR A 71 18.03 5.48 0.72
CA THR A 71 19.36 6.02 0.48
C THR A 71 19.87 5.51 -0.87
N VAL A 72 20.69 6.32 -1.55
CA VAL A 72 21.42 5.89 -2.73
C VAL A 72 22.85 5.60 -2.28
N LYS A 73 23.30 4.35 -2.43
CA LYS A 73 24.66 3.94 -2.06
C LYS A 73 25.46 3.65 -3.32
N ARG A 74 26.70 4.15 -3.36
CA ARG A 74 27.66 3.78 -4.39
C ARG A 74 28.24 2.40 -4.05
N GLN A 75 28.21 1.50 -5.02
CA GLN A 75 28.89 0.20 -5.01
C GLN A 75 30.02 0.21 -6.05
N ASP A 76 30.86 -0.82 -6.03
CA ASP A 76 31.98 -0.96 -6.97
C ASP A 76 31.53 -0.98 -8.44
N ASP A 77 30.31 -1.48 -8.71
CA ASP A 77 29.74 -1.66 -10.05
C ASP A 77 28.62 -0.64 -10.40
N GLY A 78 28.42 0.42 -9.60
CA GLY A 78 27.42 1.47 -9.89
C GLY A 78 26.69 2.00 -8.65
N TYR A 79 25.46 2.49 -8.81
CA TYR A 79 24.64 2.98 -7.68
C TYR A 79 23.50 2.01 -7.36
N GLU A 80 23.09 1.98 -6.09
CA GLU A 80 21.98 1.15 -5.61
C GLU A 80 21.05 2.00 -4.75
N LEU A 81 19.76 2.00 -5.09
CA LEU A 81 18.72 2.48 -4.20
C LEU A 81 18.49 1.44 -3.12
N VAL A 82 18.66 1.84 -1.88
CA VAL A 82 18.44 1.04 -0.68
C VAL A 82 17.27 1.62 0.08
N VAL A 83 16.19 0.85 0.22
CA VAL A 83 15.01 1.21 1.00
C VAL A 83 14.98 0.38 2.27
N GLU A 84 14.87 1.03 3.42
CA GLU A 84 14.75 0.40 4.73
C GLU A 84 13.31 0.55 5.24
N THR A 85 12.76 -0.54 5.77
CA THR A 85 11.37 -0.62 6.24
C THR A 85 11.30 -1.03 7.70
N GLU A 86 10.20 -0.68 8.35
CA GLU A 86 9.85 -1.25 9.65
C GLU A 86 9.72 -2.77 9.60
N LEU A 87 10.13 -3.43 10.69
CA LEU A 87 10.05 -4.88 10.82
C LEU A 87 9.40 -5.23 12.15
N GLN A 88 8.09 -5.07 12.21
CA GLN A 88 7.25 -5.41 13.36
C GLN A 88 6.99 -6.92 13.43
N GLU A 89 6.60 -7.54 12.31
CA GLU A 89 6.29 -8.97 12.21
C GLU A 89 7.44 -9.75 11.55
N LYS A 90 7.95 -10.79 12.23
CA LYS A 90 8.99 -11.68 11.68
C LYS A 90 8.49 -12.55 10.52
N HIS A 91 7.18 -12.82 10.46
CA HIS A 91 6.58 -13.77 9.51
C HIS A 91 5.40 -13.14 8.78
N GLU A 92 5.70 -12.00 8.16
CA GLU A 92 4.75 -11.26 7.36
C GLU A 92 4.65 -11.85 5.94
N GLU A 93 3.43 -12.12 5.46
CA GLU A 93 3.19 -12.54 4.07
C GLU A 93 2.79 -11.34 3.21
N GLY A 94 3.76 -10.80 2.49
CA GLY A 94 3.60 -9.65 1.61
C GLY A 94 4.70 -9.57 0.55
N PHE A 95 4.58 -8.54 -0.29
CA PHE A 95 5.54 -8.20 -1.31
C PHE A 95 5.91 -6.73 -1.23
N VAL A 96 7.18 -6.43 -1.50
CA VAL A 96 7.65 -5.08 -1.74
C VAL A 96 8.11 -4.99 -3.18
N THR A 97 7.63 -4.01 -3.93
CA THR A 97 8.08 -3.71 -5.28
C THR A 97 8.73 -2.35 -5.29
N LEU A 98 10.00 -2.30 -5.72
CA LEU A 98 10.69 -1.06 -6.02
C LEU A 98 10.70 -0.87 -7.53
N SER A 99 10.38 0.35 -7.98
CA SER A 99 10.57 0.74 -9.37
C SER A 99 11.22 2.11 -9.50
N ALA A 100 12.00 2.32 -10.54
CA ALA A 100 12.69 3.58 -10.83
C ALA A 100 12.68 3.85 -12.34
N THR A 101 12.10 4.98 -12.75
CA THR A 101 12.07 5.46 -14.14
C THR A 101 13.12 6.54 -14.31
N ASN A 102 14.04 6.37 -15.27
CA ASN A 102 15.04 7.39 -15.57
C ASN A 102 14.36 8.59 -16.23
N LEU A 103 14.60 9.79 -15.72
CA LEU A 103 14.02 11.04 -16.24
C LEU A 103 14.92 11.76 -17.24
N VAL A 104 16.21 11.40 -17.29
CA VAL A 104 17.22 12.04 -18.14
C VAL A 104 17.29 11.34 -19.50
N GLN A 105 17.34 10.01 -19.47
CA GLN A 105 17.20 9.19 -20.66
C GLN A 105 15.71 8.92 -20.78
N ASN A 106 15.09 9.37 -21.88
CA ASN A 106 13.66 9.21 -22.17
C ASN A 106 13.35 7.74 -22.53
N GLU A 107 13.75 6.83 -21.64
CA GLU A 107 13.51 5.39 -21.71
C GLU A 107 12.23 5.11 -20.94
N ASP A 108 11.16 4.72 -21.65
CA ASP A 108 9.87 4.37 -21.06
C ASP A 108 9.91 3.13 -20.14
N LYS A 109 11.08 2.50 -19.97
CA LYS A 109 11.22 1.26 -19.22
C LYS A 109 11.74 1.50 -17.80
N ALA A 110 10.81 1.54 -16.86
CA ALA A 110 11.12 1.54 -15.44
C ALA A 110 11.94 0.29 -15.05
N ARG A 111 13.03 0.49 -14.32
CA ARG A 111 13.74 -0.59 -13.61
C ARG A 111 12.88 -1.02 -12.45
N SER A 112 12.51 -2.29 -12.35
CA SER A 112 11.62 -2.78 -11.30
C SER A 112 12.13 -4.10 -10.72
N LYS A 113 11.95 -4.27 -9.40
CA LYS A 113 12.22 -5.52 -8.71
C LYS A 113 11.22 -5.75 -7.58
N THR A 114 10.69 -6.96 -7.50
CA THR A 114 9.76 -7.39 -6.46
C THR A 114 10.45 -8.35 -5.49
N PHE A 115 10.20 -8.17 -4.20
CA PHE A 115 10.79 -8.90 -3.09
C PHE A 115 9.70 -9.51 -2.22
N SER A 116 9.94 -10.71 -1.70
CA SER A 116 9.10 -11.33 -0.69
C SER A 116 9.47 -10.83 0.70
N THR A 117 8.48 -10.50 1.54
CA THR A 117 8.71 -10.06 2.92
C THR A 117 9.03 -11.22 3.87
N LYS A 118 8.72 -12.48 3.50
CA LYS A 118 8.82 -13.67 4.38
C LYS A 118 10.19 -13.92 4.99
N ALA A 119 11.26 -13.53 4.29
CA ALA A 119 12.65 -13.71 4.71
C ALA A 119 13.44 -12.40 4.62
N SER A 120 12.76 -11.25 4.53
CA SER A 120 13.40 -9.95 4.44
C SER A 120 13.90 -9.51 5.80
N ASN A 121 15.09 -8.90 5.83
CA ASN A 121 15.63 -8.19 6.99
C ASN A 121 15.14 -6.74 7.08
N GLY A 122 14.19 -6.34 6.23
CA GLY A 122 13.68 -4.97 6.15
C GLY A 122 14.44 -4.08 5.18
N THR A 123 15.43 -4.61 4.46
CA THR A 123 16.20 -3.84 3.48
C THR A 123 15.95 -4.36 2.06
N PHE A 124 15.62 -3.45 1.15
CA PHE A 124 15.34 -3.75 -0.26
C PHE A 124 16.23 -2.91 -1.16
N ARG A 125 16.64 -3.50 -2.29
CA ARG A 125 17.76 -2.96 -3.08
C ARG A 125 17.52 -3.01 -4.58
N LEU A 126 17.57 -1.84 -5.24
CA LEU A 126 17.35 -1.68 -6.67
C LEU A 126 18.58 -1.03 -7.34
N PRO A 127 19.29 -1.72 -8.26
CA PRO A 127 20.42 -1.16 -8.99
C PRO A 127 20.03 -0.02 -9.96
N LEU A 128 20.76 1.09 -9.91
CA LEU A 128 20.60 2.30 -10.72
C LEU A 128 21.84 2.59 -11.57
N LEU A 129 21.68 3.37 -12.64
CA LEU A 129 22.81 3.88 -13.43
C LEU A 129 23.42 5.12 -12.78
N GLU A 130 24.69 5.39 -13.08
CA GLU A 130 25.38 6.62 -12.68
C GLU A 130 24.81 7.88 -13.37
N ASP A 131 25.03 9.04 -12.75
CA ASP A 131 24.76 10.38 -13.26
C ASP A 131 23.35 10.56 -13.86
N SER A 132 22.33 10.08 -13.14
CA SER A 132 20.94 10.10 -13.59
C SER A 132 19.98 10.55 -12.48
N ILE A 133 18.82 11.03 -12.88
CA ILE A 133 17.70 11.34 -11.98
C ILE A 133 16.58 10.34 -12.24
N TYR A 134 16.04 9.76 -11.18
CA TYR A 134 14.98 8.77 -11.23
C TYR A 134 13.74 9.23 -10.46
N ALA A 135 12.57 8.99 -11.05
CA ALA A 135 11.32 8.89 -10.31
C ALA A 135 11.19 7.47 -9.78
N ALA A 136 11.32 7.32 -8.47
CA ALA A 136 11.23 6.05 -7.77
C ALA A 136 9.86 5.86 -7.12
N GLN A 137 9.43 4.60 -7.04
CA GLN A 137 8.21 4.17 -6.37
C GLN A 137 8.54 2.99 -5.46
N TYR A 138 8.12 3.10 -4.21
CA TYR A 138 8.00 2.01 -3.26
C TYR A 138 6.54 1.57 -3.23
N GLN A 139 6.29 0.27 -3.40
CA GLN A 139 4.97 -0.31 -3.21
C GLN A 139 5.07 -1.48 -2.25
N TYR A 140 4.26 -1.47 -1.21
CA TYR A 140 4.11 -2.58 -0.29
C TYR A 140 2.70 -3.16 -0.41
N THR A 141 2.62 -4.49 -0.55
CA THR A 141 1.35 -5.23 -0.60
C THR A 141 1.35 -6.35 0.42
N LYS A 142 0.47 -6.26 1.43
CA LYS A 142 0.18 -7.34 2.38
C LYS A 142 -0.84 -8.30 1.75
N ILE A 143 -0.65 -9.60 1.97
CA ILE A 143 -1.57 -10.66 1.48
C ILE A 143 -2.42 -11.20 2.62
N LYS A 144 -1.81 -11.42 3.79
CA LYS A 144 -2.47 -11.96 4.96
C LYS A 144 -2.28 -11.07 6.17
N PRO A 145 -3.28 -10.98 7.08
CA PRO A 145 -4.55 -11.70 7.05
C PRO A 145 -5.58 -11.15 6.05
N PHE A 146 -5.35 -9.95 5.52
CA PHE A 146 -6.13 -9.33 4.46
C PHE A 146 -5.22 -8.60 3.47
N HIS A 147 -5.78 -8.27 2.30
CA HIS A 147 -5.07 -7.52 1.28
C HIS A 147 -5.01 -6.03 1.64
N TYR A 148 -3.80 -5.49 1.68
CA TYR A 148 -3.56 -4.06 1.88
C TYR A 148 -2.43 -3.62 0.95
N THR A 149 -2.53 -2.43 0.35
CA THR A 149 -1.45 -1.89 -0.50
C THR A 149 -1.22 -0.42 -0.21
N THR A 150 0.05 -0.06 0.02
CA THR A 150 0.51 1.33 0.09
C THR A 150 1.53 1.60 -1.01
N LYS A 151 1.61 2.86 -1.43
CA LYS A 151 2.53 3.34 -2.45
C LYS A 151 3.12 4.67 -2.03
N GLU A 152 4.43 4.80 -2.21
CA GLU A 152 5.17 6.03 -1.98
C GLU A 152 5.99 6.35 -3.22
N HIS A 153 6.10 7.63 -3.54
CA HIS A 153 6.84 8.12 -4.71
C HIS A 153 7.85 9.15 -4.23
N PHE A 154 9.07 9.07 -4.77
CA PHE A 154 10.15 9.97 -4.39
C PHE A 154 11.16 10.10 -5.54
N LEU A 155 11.95 11.17 -5.51
CA LEU A 155 13.00 11.41 -6.50
C LEU A 155 14.35 10.97 -5.91
N VAL A 156 15.15 10.29 -6.73
CA VAL A 156 16.53 9.96 -6.38
C VAL A 156 17.46 10.32 -7.51
N GLU A 157 18.60 10.88 -7.15
CA GLU A 157 19.67 11.18 -8.10
C GLU A 157 20.86 10.26 -7.80
N THR A 158 21.63 9.93 -8.83
CA THR A 158 22.84 9.11 -8.73
C THR A 158 24.07 9.94 -9.10
N GLY A 159 24.30 11.03 -8.35
CA GLY A 159 25.43 11.94 -8.48
C GLY A 159 26.21 12.10 -7.17
N THR A 160 27.20 13.00 -7.13
CA THR A 160 28.26 13.01 -6.10
C THR A 160 27.80 13.17 -4.65
N VAL A 161 26.55 13.55 -4.35
CA VAL A 161 26.12 13.70 -2.96
C VAL A 161 24.61 13.48 -2.74
N ASN A 162 24.11 12.24 -2.89
CA ASN A 162 22.71 11.91 -2.57
C ASN A 162 22.58 11.06 -1.31
N SER A 163 21.93 11.63 -0.29
CA SER A 163 21.66 10.96 0.97
C SER A 163 20.44 11.58 1.64
N SER A 164 19.64 10.81 2.37
CA SER A 164 18.65 11.36 3.32
C SER A 164 19.32 11.89 4.61
N HIS A 165 20.65 11.74 4.73
CA HIS A 165 21.44 12.12 5.89
C HIS A 165 21.51 13.65 6.05
N SER A 166 21.53 14.10 7.31
CA SER A 166 21.43 15.52 7.69
C SER A 166 22.46 16.47 7.09
N SER A 167 23.56 15.96 6.55
CA SER A 167 24.59 16.76 5.90
C SER A 167 24.28 17.11 4.45
N ASN A 168 23.36 16.39 3.77
CA ASN A 168 23.06 16.56 2.34
C ASN A 168 21.57 16.26 2.03
N PRO A 169 20.61 17.05 2.52
CA PRO A 169 19.19 16.70 2.46
C PRO A 169 18.65 16.71 1.04
N LEU A 170 17.83 15.70 0.73
CA LEU A 170 17.09 15.59 -0.53
C LEU A 170 15.98 16.65 -0.64
N ILE A 171 15.70 17.04 -1.88
CA ILE A 171 14.61 17.97 -2.23
C ILE A 171 13.42 17.13 -2.66
N GLU A 172 12.32 17.23 -1.93
CA GLU A 172 11.01 16.68 -2.28
C GLU A 172 10.30 17.64 -3.22
N ALA A 173 9.69 17.11 -4.29
CA ALA A 173 8.86 17.89 -5.20
C ALA A 173 7.40 17.50 -5.01
N HIS A 174 6.59 18.42 -4.51
CA HIS A 174 5.14 18.30 -4.44
C HIS A 174 4.54 18.95 -5.67
N PHE A 175 3.63 18.22 -6.32
CA PHE A 175 2.93 18.69 -7.51
C PHE A 175 1.49 18.97 -7.12
N GLU A 176 1.09 20.23 -7.18
CA GLU A 176 -0.26 20.69 -6.87
C GLU A 176 -0.89 21.34 -8.10
N LEU A 177 -2.22 21.36 -8.17
CA LEU A 177 -2.97 22.04 -9.21
C LEU A 177 -3.68 23.22 -8.56
N ASP A 178 -3.09 24.41 -8.70
CA ASP A 178 -3.67 25.62 -8.14
C ASP A 178 -4.74 26.18 -9.06
N ASN A 179 -5.87 26.54 -8.44
CA ASN A 179 -6.98 27.17 -9.13
C ASN A 179 -6.78 28.68 -9.15
N HIS A 180 -6.17 29.19 -10.21
CA HIS A 180 -6.10 30.63 -10.42
C HIS A 180 -7.39 31.13 -11.07
N THR A 181 -8.08 32.03 -10.37
CA THR A 181 -9.21 32.77 -10.95
C THR A 181 -8.67 33.97 -11.72
N VAL A 182 -8.86 33.95 -13.04
CA VAL A 182 -8.38 35.03 -13.93
C VAL A 182 -9.51 36.04 -14.23
N GLY A 183 -10.75 35.75 -13.80
CA GLY A 183 -11.92 36.63 -13.88
C GLY A 183 -13.20 35.95 -13.39
N GLU A 184 -14.35 36.65 -13.45
CA GLU A 184 -15.66 36.08 -13.10
C GLU A 184 -16.00 34.89 -14.01
N GLY A 185 -15.83 33.66 -13.48
CA GLY A 185 -16.31 32.42 -14.09
C GLY A 185 -15.25 31.53 -14.75
N GLU A 186 -14.00 31.96 -14.88
CA GLU A 186 -12.92 31.14 -15.44
C GLU A 186 -11.86 30.79 -14.39
N THR A 187 -11.85 29.51 -13.99
CA THR A 187 -10.79 28.89 -13.17
C THR A 187 -9.77 28.23 -14.09
N LEU A 188 -8.54 28.73 -14.05
CA LEU A 188 -7.39 28.19 -14.77
C LEU A 188 -6.63 27.26 -13.81
N HIS A 189 -6.54 25.98 -14.17
CA HIS A 189 -5.72 25.01 -13.44
C HIS A 189 -4.26 25.20 -13.84
N VAL A 190 -3.47 25.79 -12.96
CA VAL A 190 -2.03 25.94 -13.17
C VAL A 190 -1.33 24.83 -12.38
N PRO A 191 -0.54 23.96 -13.03
CA PRO A 191 0.28 23.00 -12.33
C PRO A 191 1.41 23.75 -11.61
N THR A 192 1.43 23.65 -10.28
CA THR A 192 2.44 24.25 -9.42
C THR A 192 3.35 23.15 -8.90
N VAL A 193 4.67 23.39 -8.91
CA VAL A 193 5.65 22.49 -8.33
C VAL A 193 6.27 23.17 -7.11
N ILE A 194 6.02 22.61 -5.94
CA ILE A 194 6.59 23.07 -4.68
C ILE A 194 7.78 22.18 -4.38
N LEU A 195 8.97 22.78 -4.34
CA LEU A 195 10.19 22.10 -3.90
C LEU A 195 10.33 22.30 -2.39
N ALA A 196 10.12 21.24 -1.62
CA ALA A 196 10.29 21.21 -0.18
C ALA A 196 11.51 20.40 0.21
N ARG A 197 12.03 20.64 1.41
CA ARG A 197 12.96 19.70 2.08
C ARG A 197 12.11 18.87 3.02
N GLY A 198 12.35 17.56 3.09
CA GLY A 198 11.45 16.64 3.79
C GLY A 198 11.11 17.04 5.23
N GLY A 199 9.94 16.58 5.70
CA GLY A 199 9.35 16.88 7.01
C GLY A 199 10.29 16.93 8.24
N PRO A 200 11.31 16.07 8.41
CA PRO A 200 12.27 16.21 9.52
C PRO A 200 13.11 17.50 9.53
N TYR A 201 12.97 18.39 8.53
CA TYR A 201 13.69 19.66 8.41
C TYR A 201 12.81 20.93 8.49
N SER A 202 11.47 20.82 8.53
CA SER A 202 10.58 22.00 8.66
C SER A 202 10.68 22.67 10.03
N ASP A 203 10.97 21.91 11.08
CA ASP A 203 10.94 22.38 12.47
C ASP A 203 12.26 23.03 12.94
N ARG A 204 13.14 23.38 12.00
CA ARG A 204 14.47 23.96 12.29
C ARG A 204 14.72 25.34 11.69
N GLU A 205 13.71 25.97 11.06
CA GLU A 205 13.75 27.39 10.67
C GLU A 205 13.25 28.33 11.78
#